data_AF-A0AAV4BQZ4-F1
#
_entry.id   AF-A0AAV4BQZ4-F1
#
_cell.length_a   1.000
_cell.length_b   1.000
_cell.length_c   1.000
_cell.angle_alpha   90.00
_cell.angle_beta   90.00
_cell.angle_gamma   90.00
#
_symmetry.space_group_name_H-M   'P 1'
#
loop_
_entity.id
_entity.type
_entity.pdbx_description
1 polymer ?
#
loop_
_entity_poly.entity_id
_entity_poly.type
_entity_poly.pdbx_seq_one_letter_code
_entity_poly.pdbx_strand_id
1 'polypeptide(L)'
;EEMSVILTACRQSRQRAIERALKKKAEKKRAKRDAAKSALTHQLGMDNIEGENNVKIWTFLLNGEPTSVVLHRDTLEVACNGVVIESMNDFCDCGSTITFPIGERNAQITCTFGERPKDGMTFTLTVEGCLVPDVVMEDETQPFDPDCGPSTDPF
;
A
#
# COMPACT_ATOMS: atom_id res chain seq x y z
N GLU A 1 36.76 45.03 -24.13
CA GLU A 1 36.11 44.14 -23.15
C GLU A 1 34.60 44.30 -22.91
N GLU A 2 34.01 45.51 -22.88
CA GLU A 2 32.70 45.73 -22.24
C GLU A 2 31.47 45.11 -22.94
N MET A 3 31.47 44.96 -24.28
CA MET A 3 30.37 44.30 -25.02
C MET A 3 30.24 42.79 -24.73
N SER A 4 31.31 42.12 -24.25
CA SER A 4 31.32 40.69 -23.92
C SER A 4 30.56 40.37 -22.62
N VAL A 5 30.59 41.30 -21.66
CA VAL A 5 29.97 41.12 -20.34
C VAL A 5 28.45 41.18 -20.42
N ILE A 6 27.91 42.07 -21.26
CA ILE A 6 26.47 42.26 -21.48
C ILE A 6 25.85 41.03 -22.15
N LEU A 7 26.50 40.50 -23.20
CA LEU A 7 26.06 39.28 -23.88
C LEU A 7 26.09 38.05 -22.95
N THR A 8 27.10 37.98 -22.07
CA THR A 8 27.23 36.91 -21.07
C THR A 8 26.13 37.02 -19.99
N ALA A 9 25.80 38.23 -19.54
CA ALA A 9 24.71 38.46 -18.59
C ALA A 9 23.34 38.10 -19.18
N CYS A 10 23.06 38.46 -20.45
CA CYS A 10 21.84 38.06 -21.15
C CYS A 10 21.74 36.54 -21.31
N ARG A 11 22.84 35.86 -21.64
CA ARG A 11 22.89 34.40 -21.79
C ARG A 11 22.65 33.69 -20.45
N GLN A 12 23.28 34.16 -19.37
CA GLN A 12 23.07 33.61 -18.03
C GLN A 12 21.65 33.87 -17.50
N SER A 13 21.10 35.06 -17.77
CA SER A 13 19.72 35.41 -17.39
C SER A 13 18.70 34.51 -18.10
N ARG A 14 18.86 34.32 -19.41
CA ARG A 14 18.02 33.39 -20.20
C ARG A 14 18.13 31.95 -19.70
N GLN A 15 19.34 31.49 -19.40
CA GLN A 15 19.58 30.13 -18.89
C GLN A 15 18.87 29.92 -17.55
N ARG A 16 19.01 30.85 -16.61
CA ARG A 16 18.33 30.80 -15.30
C ARG A 16 16.81 30.84 -15.42
N ALA A 17 16.27 31.59 -16.39
CA ALA A 17 14.84 31.64 -16.65
C ALA A 17 14.31 30.29 -17.15
N ILE A 18 15.05 29.64 -18.05
CA ILE A 18 14.71 28.29 -18.57
C ILE A 18 14.76 27.26 -17.43
N GLU A 19 15.81 27.25 -16.62
CA GLU A 19 15.95 26.33 -15.47
C GLU A 19 14.83 26.52 -14.43
N ARG A 20 14.49 27.77 -14.10
CA ARG A 20 13.38 28.07 -13.18
C ARG A 20 12.04 27.61 -13.72
N ALA A 21 11.80 27.77 -15.03
CA ALA A 21 10.58 27.32 -15.67
C ALA A 21 10.47 25.78 -15.65
N LEU A 22 11.57 25.09 -15.95
CA LEU A 22 11.65 23.61 -15.87
C LEU A 22 11.43 23.12 -14.44
N LYS A 23 12.07 23.75 -13.44
CA LYS A 23 11.91 23.42 -12.02
C LYS A 23 10.47 23.63 -11.55
N LYS A 24 9.85 24.78 -11.87
CA LYS A 24 8.43 25.04 -11.57
C LYS A 24 7.50 24.00 -12.21
N LYS A 25 7.78 23.59 -13.45
CA LYS A 25 6.98 22.56 -14.15
C LYS A 25 7.10 21.20 -13.48
N ALA A 26 8.31 20.81 -13.05
CA ALA A 26 8.53 19.56 -12.32
C ALA A 26 7.85 19.57 -10.93
N GLU A 27 7.97 20.67 -10.19
CA GLU A 27 7.35 20.84 -8.87
C GLU A 27 5.82 20.82 -8.96
N LYS A 28 5.24 21.56 -9.92
CA LYS A 28 3.79 21.52 -10.16
C LYS A 28 3.29 20.12 -10.53
N LYS A 29 4.07 19.37 -11.33
CA LYS A 29 3.74 17.98 -11.68
C LYS A 29 3.79 17.07 -10.44
N ARG A 30 4.80 17.22 -9.58
CA ARG A 30 4.91 16.49 -8.32
C ARG A 30 3.76 16.81 -7.37
N ALA A 31 3.49 18.10 -7.13
CA ALA A 31 2.40 18.55 -6.27
C ALA A 31 1.03 18.03 -6.73
N LYS A 32 0.77 18.01 -8.06
CA LYS A 32 -0.46 17.43 -8.60
C LYS A 32 -0.57 15.93 -8.31
N ARG A 33 0.53 15.18 -8.44
CA ARG A 33 0.58 13.75 -8.14
C ARG A 33 0.34 13.49 -6.64
N ASP A 34 0.99 14.26 -5.79
CA ASP A 34 0.90 14.10 -4.34
C ASP A 34 -0.51 14.48 -3.83
N ALA A 35 -1.13 15.53 -4.40
CA ALA A 35 -2.52 15.89 -4.11
C ALA A 35 -3.53 14.83 -4.58
N ALA A 36 -3.31 14.22 -5.76
CA ALA A 36 -4.14 13.12 -6.22
C ALA A 36 -4.03 11.89 -5.29
N LYS A 37 -2.82 11.60 -4.80
CA LYS A 37 -2.60 10.52 -3.82
C LYS A 37 -3.33 10.80 -2.51
N SER A 38 -3.23 12.03 -1.99
CA SER A 38 -3.91 12.41 -0.74
C SER A 38 -5.43 12.44 -0.85
N ALA A 39 -5.99 12.93 -1.96
CA ALA A 39 -7.43 12.91 -2.20
C ALA A 39 -7.98 11.49 -2.27
N LEU A 40 -7.21 10.59 -2.89
CA LEU A 40 -7.50 9.17 -2.90
C LEU A 40 -7.48 8.59 -1.47
N THR A 41 -6.43 8.81 -0.69
CA THR A 41 -6.35 8.34 0.71
C THR A 41 -7.59 8.74 1.53
N HIS A 42 -8.11 9.95 1.32
CA HIS A 42 -9.34 10.43 1.97
C HIS A 42 -10.61 9.76 1.39
N GLN A 43 -10.70 9.55 0.08
CA GLN A 43 -11.83 8.81 -0.52
C GLN A 43 -11.89 7.37 -0.02
N LEU A 44 -10.72 6.76 0.21
CA LEU A 44 -10.59 5.41 0.72
C LEU A 44 -10.76 5.32 2.26
N GLY A 45 -11.06 6.43 2.96
CA GLY A 45 -11.28 6.44 4.42
C GLY A 45 -10.05 6.04 5.24
N MET A 46 -8.85 6.19 4.67
CA MET A 46 -7.58 5.75 5.25
C MET A 46 -6.94 6.84 6.14
N ASP A 47 -7.62 7.97 6.30
CA ASP A 47 -7.24 9.14 7.08
C ASP A 47 -7.30 8.92 8.60
N ASN A 48 -7.95 7.85 9.08
CA ASN A 48 -8.14 7.53 10.50
C ASN A 48 -7.39 6.27 10.98
N ILE A 49 -6.47 5.72 10.19
CA ILE A 49 -5.63 4.59 10.64
C ILE A 49 -4.51 5.14 11.53
N GLU A 50 -4.86 5.66 12.71
CA GLU A 50 -3.89 5.95 13.77
C GLU A 50 -3.49 4.64 14.47
N GLY A 51 -2.22 4.24 14.33
CA GLY A 51 -1.60 3.19 15.14
C GLY A 51 -1.20 1.92 14.39
N GLU A 52 -0.16 1.28 14.95
CA GLU A 52 0.56 0.00 14.77
C GLU A 52 0.12 -1.04 13.69
N ASN A 53 -1.09 -0.96 13.13
CA ASN A 53 -1.67 -1.89 12.16
C ASN A 53 -1.95 -1.25 10.78
N ASN A 54 -1.05 -0.39 10.32
CA ASN A 54 -1.14 0.16 8.94
C ASN A 54 -0.73 -0.86 7.87
N VAL A 55 -0.19 -2.01 8.27
CA VAL A 55 0.22 -3.07 7.35
C VAL A 55 -0.77 -4.22 7.37
N LYS A 56 -1.03 -4.79 6.19
CA LYS A 56 -1.74 -6.05 6.03
C LYS A 56 -0.75 -7.10 5.56
N ILE A 57 -0.70 -8.24 6.25
CA ILE A 57 0.29 -9.30 6.00
C ILE A 57 -0.45 -10.57 5.63
N TRP A 58 -0.03 -11.21 4.55
CA TRP A 58 -0.44 -12.55 4.15
C TRP A 58 0.78 -13.46 4.15
N THR A 59 0.69 -14.61 4.80
CA THR A 59 1.75 -15.61 4.79
C THR A 59 1.18 -16.92 4.25
N PHE A 60 1.79 -17.45 3.19
CA PHE A 60 1.32 -18.65 2.50
C PHE A 60 2.50 -19.40 1.88
N LEU A 61 2.28 -20.66 1.50
CA LEU A 61 3.26 -21.46 0.77
C LEU A 61 3.04 -21.29 -0.73
N LEU A 62 4.05 -20.78 -1.43
CA LEU A 62 4.04 -20.67 -2.88
C LEU A 62 5.15 -21.56 -3.44
N ASN A 63 4.80 -22.56 -4.27
CA ASN A 63 5.77 -23.54 -4.78
C ASN A 63 6.54 -24.31 -3.68
N GLY A 64 5.96 -24.45 -2.49
CA GLY A 64 6.63 -25.08 -1.35
C GLY A 64 7.60 -24.15 -0.61
N GLU A 65 7.73 -22.89 -1.02
CA GLU A 65 8.50 -21.87 -0.30
C GLU A 65 7.60 -20.96 0.54
N PRO A 66 7.96 -20.67 1.80
CA PRO A 66 7.21 -19.73 2.63
C PRO A 66 7.32 -18.33 2.04
N THR A 67 6.17 -17.77 1.66
CA THR A 67 6.05 -16.45 1.06
C THR A 67 5.22 -15.55 1.97
N SER A 68 5.75 -14.37 2.28
CA SER A 68 5.07 -13.34 3.04
C SER A 68 4.89 -12.09 2.18
N VAL A 69 3.65 -11.65 2.03
CA VAL A 69 3.28 -10.43 1.31
C VAL A 69 2.77 -9.42 2.33
N VAL A 70 3.38 -8.23 2.33
CA VAL A 70 3.04 -7.11 3.20
C VAL A 70 2.53 -5.98 2.32
N LEU A 71 1.34 -5.47 2.62
CA LEU A 71 0.78 -4.27 2.01
C LEU A 71 0.76 -3.15 3.04
N HIS A 72 1.43 -2.05 2.74
CA HIS A 72 1.30 -0.80 3.47
C HIS A 72 0.04 -0.07 3.01
N ARG A 73 -0.94 0.08 3.89
CA ARG A 73 -2.22 0.72 3.56
C ARG A 73 -2.02 2.18 3.19
N ASP A 74 -1.20 2.94 3.93
CA ASP A 74 -0.98 4.37 3.65
C ASP A 74 -0.35 4.63 2.29
N THR A 75 0.67 3.84 1.94
CA THR A 75 1.47 4.07 0.75
C THR A 75 0.97 3.28 -0.45
N LEU A 76 0.13 2.26 -0.22
CA LEU A 76 -0.24 1.19 -1.15
C LEU A 76 0.98 0.45 -1.71
N GLU A 77 2.06 0.42 -0.92
CA GLU A 77 3.32 -0.25 -1.26
C GLU A 77 3.26 -1.73 -0.87
N VAL A 78 3.78 -2.59 -1.74
CA VAL A 78 3.81 -4.03 -1.53
C VAL A 78 5.24 -4.48 -1.32
N ALA A 79 5.47 -5.26 -0.26
CA ALA A 79 6.72 -5.94 -0.01
C ALA A 79 6.50 -7.46 0.03
N CYS A 80 7.35 -8.21 -0.66
CA CYS A 80 7.33 -9.66 -0.68
C CYS A 80 8.62 -10.19 -0.05
N ASN A 81 8.51 -11.06 0.95
CA ASN A 81 9.63 -11.63 1.71
C ASN A 81 10.61 -10.56 2.25
N GLY A 82 10.07 -9.41 2.67
CA GLY A 82 10.84 -8.28 3.17
C GLY A 82 11.45 -7.36 2.10
N VAL A 83 11.18 -7.60 0.81
CA VAL A 83 11.68 -6.79 -0.31
C VAL A 83 10.52 -6.02 -0.95
N VAL A 84 10.65 -4.70 -1.04
CA VAL A 84 9.67 -3.86 -1.77
C VAL A 84 9.72 -4.20 -3.26
N ILE A 85 8.56 -4.50 -3.83
CA ILE A 85 8.41 -4.89 -5.23
C ILE A 85 7.67 -3.80 -6.01
N GLU A 86 7.98 -3.68 -7.30
CA GLU A 86 7.21 -2.80 -8.18
C GLU A 86 5.80 -3.34 -8.37
N SER A 87 4.81 -2.51 -8.07
CA SER A 87 3.40 -2.83 -8.21
C SER A 87 2.70 -1.82 -9.12
N MET A 88 1.74 -2.30 -9.89
CA MET A 88 0.86 -1.50 -10.71
C MET A 88 -0.47 -1.34 -9.98
N ASN A 89 -0.82 -0.10 -9.63
CA ASN A 89 -2.06 0.20 -8.94
C ASN A 89 -3.08 0.77 -9.94
N ASP A 90 -4.20 0.06 -10.08
CA ASP A 90 -5.33 0.41 -10.91
C ASP A 90 -6.52 0.79 -10.02
N PHE A 91 -7.05 1.98 -10.22
CA PHE A 91 -8.11 2.54 -9.39
C PHE A 91 -9.44 2.41 -10.10
N CYS A 92 -10.41 1.78 -9.43
CA CYS A 92 -11.76 1.54 -9.95
C CYS A 92 -12.79 2.22 -9.05
N ASP A 93 -13.99 2.48 -9.56
CA ASP A 93 -15.04 3.17 -8.79
C ASP A 93 -15.47 2.40 -7.51
N CYS A 94 -15.28 1.08 -7.50
CA CYS A 94 -15.60 0.20 -6.36
C CYS A 94 -14.40 -0.10 -5.44
N GLY A 95 -13.19 0.41 -5.75
CA GLY A 95 -11.99 -0.07 -5.06
C GLY A 95 -10.64 0.26 -5.70
N SER A 96 -9.59 -0.40 -5.23
CA SER A 96 -8.25 -0.30 -5.81
C SER A 96 -7.68 -1.69 -6.04
N THR A 97 -7.02 -1.90 -7.17
CA THR A 97 -6.44 -3.18 -7.58
C THR A 97 -4.94 -3.01 -7.77
N ILE A 98 -4.15 -3.74 -6.99
CA ILE A 98 -2.70 -3.67 -7.00
C ILE A 98 -2.16 -4.97 -7.58
N THR A 99 -1.60 -4.92 -8.79
CA THR A 99 -1.03 -6.08 -9.48
C THR A 99 0.49 -6.06 -9.35
N PHE A 100 1.09 -7.19 -9.00
CA PHE A 100 2.54 -7.30 -8.81
C PHE A 100 3.04 -8.73 -9.11
N PRO A 101 4.29 -8.88 -9.57
CA PRO A 101 4.89 -10.19 -9.76
C PRO A 101 5.47 -10.75 -8.44
N ILE A 102 5.31 -12.05 -8.22
CA ILE A 102 6.00 -12.83 -7.18
C ILE A 102 6.77 -13.95 -7.88
N GLY A 103 8.07 -13.74 -8.09
CA GLY A 103 8.89 -14.68 -8.87
C GLY A 103 8.37 -14.80 -10.31
N GLU A 104 7.89 -15.98 -10.69
CA GLU A 104 7.33 -16.27 -12.02
C GLU A 104 5.79 -16.14 -12.07
N ARG A 105 5.15 -15.82 -10.94
CA ARG A 105 3.70 -15.75 -10.83
C ARG A 105 3.21 -14.31 -10.72
N ASN A 106 1.97 -14.09 -11.13
CA ASN A 106 1.29 -12.81 -10.96
C ASN A 106 0.34 -12.87 -9.76
N ALA A 107 0.47 -11.89 -8.88
CA ALA A 107 -0.40 -11.68 -7.74
C ALA A 107 -1.14 -10.34 -7.87
N GLN A 108 -2.29 -10.28 -7.24
CA GLN A 108 -3.17 -9.13 -7.25
C GLN A 108 -3.79 -8.95 -5.88
N ILE A 109 -3.71 -7.75 -5.34
CA ILE A 109 -4.48 -7.33 -4.16
C ILE A 109 -5.65 -6.51 -4.64
N THR A 110 -6.85 -6.97 -4.37
CA THR A 110 -8.07 -6.20 -4.59
C THR A 110 -8.50 -5.60 -3.27
N CYS A 111 -8.73 -4.30 -3.29
CA CYS A 111 -9.27 -3.59 -2.17
C CYS A 111 -10.68 -3.10 -2.49
N THR A 112 -11.64 -3.50 -1.67
CA THR A 112 -13.05 -3.16 -1.84
C THR A 112 -13.56 -2.41 -0.63
N PHE A 113 -14.33 -1.35 -0.89
CA PHE A 113 -15.13 -0.70 0.14
C PHE A 113 -16.37 -1.53 0.38
N GLY A 114 -16.69 -1.79 1.65
CA GLY A 114 -17.99 -2.35 1.97
C GLY A 114 -19.11 -1.46 1.45
N GLU A 115 -20.21 -2.07 0.99
CA GLU A 115 -21.41 -1.35 0.53
C GLU A 115 -22.02 -0.46 1.62
N ARG A 116 -21.69 -0.75 2.89
CA ARG A 116 -22.08 0.05 4.06
C ARG A 116 -20.87 0.80 4.60
N PRO A 117 -21.01 2.08 4.98
CA PRO A 117 -19.93 2.87 5.56
C PRO A 117 -19.38 2.34 6.89
N LYS A 118 -20.02 1.32 7.49
CA LYS A 118 -19.56 0.62 8.70
C LYS A 118 -18.73 -0.64 8.42
N ASP A 119 -18.74 -1.18 7.20
CA ASP A 119 -18.03 -2.43 6.87
C ASP A 119 -16.52 -2.22 6.62
N GLY A 120 -16.06 -0.97 6.60
CA GLY A 120 -14.65 -0.65 6.40
C GLY A 120 -14.12 -1.06 5.03
N MET A 121 -12.80 -1.16 4.95
CA MET A 121 -12.05 -1.44 3.73
C MET A 121 -11.47 -2.86 3.81
N THR A 122 -11.86 -3.73 2.89
CA THR A 122 -11.40 -5.13 2.84
C THR A 122 -10.29 -5.26 1.82
N PHE A 123 -9.20 -5.93 2.20
CA PHE A 123 -8.08 -6.24 1.31
C PHE A 123 -8.03 -7.75 1.07
N THR A 124 -8.04 -8.14 -0.18
CA THR A 124 -8.04 -9.55 -0.60
C THR A 124 -6.84 -9.79 -1.50
N LEU A 125 -5.98 -10.74 -1.13
CA LEU A 125 -4.86 -11.17 -1.94
C LEU A 125 -5.25 -12.38 -2.80
N THR A 126 -4.92 -12.33 -4.08
CA THR A 126 -5.15 -13.39 -5.05
C THR A 126 -3.86 -13.67 -5.83
N VAL A 127 -3.44 -14.93 -5.93
CA VAL A 127 -2.25 -15.35 -6.68
C VAL A 127 -2.70 -16.26 -7.82
N GLU A 128 -2.44 -15.89 -9.07
CA GLU A 128 -2.90 -16.63 -10.27
C GLU A 128 -4.43 -16.92 -10.29
N GLY A 129 -5.23 -16.05 -9.66
CA GLY A 129 -6.68 -16.26 -9.52
C GLY A 129 -7.11 -17.06 -8.29
N CYS A 130 -6.17 -17.60 -7.52
CA CYS A 130 -6.45 -18.28 -6.25
C CYS A 130 -6.40 -17.31 -5.07
N LEU A 131 -7.48 -17.25 -4.30
CA LEU A 131 -7.58 -16.40 -3.12
C LEU A 131 -6.69 -16.93 -1.99
N VAL A 132 -5.87 -16.05 -1.42
CA VAL A 132 -5.06 -16.35 -0.24
C VAL A 132 -5.88 -15.98 1.00
N PRO A 133 -6.19 -16.94 1.89
CA PRO A 133 -6.96 -16.65 3.08
C PRO A 133 -6.20 -15.68 3.97
N ASP A 134 -6.96 -14.77 4.55
CA ASP A 134 -6.46 -13.87 5.57
C ASP A 134 -6.26 -14.68 6.85
N VAL A 135 -5.02 -14.81 7.30
CA VAL A 135 -4.74 -15.24 8.66
C VAL A 135 -5.06 -14.06 9.56
N VAL A 136 -6.35 -13.89 9.86
CA VAL A 136 -6.73 -13.24 11.10
C VAL A 136 -6.09 -14.08 12.19
N MET A 137 -5.02 -13.56 12.79
CA MET A 137 -4.67 -13.98 14.14
C MET A 137 -5.86 -13.52 14.99
N GLU A 138 -6.93 -14.31 15.01
CA GLU A 138 -7.87 -14.28 16.10
C GLU A 138 -7.00 -14.54 17.32
N ASP A 139 -6.83 -13.50 18.13
CA ASP A 139 -6.39 -13.62 19.49
C ASP A 139 -7.37 -14.62 20.13
N GLU A 140 -7.01 -15.91 20.11
CA GLU A 140 -7.63 -16.93 20.94
C GLU A 140 -7.27 -16.59 22.40
N THR A 141 -7.80 -15.49 22.92
CA THR A 141 -8.26 -15.44 24.29
C THR A 141 -9.52 -16.31 24.37
N GLN A 142 -9.36 -17.61 24.11
CA GLN A 142 -10.20 -18.58 24.80
C GLN A 142 -9.85 -18.44 26.28
N PRO A 143 -10.79 -18.07 27.17
CA PRO A 143 -10.59 -18.36 28.57
C PRO A 143 -10.44 -19.88 28.66
N PHE A 144 -9.23 -20.34 29.00
CA PHE A 144 -9.05 -21.68 29.54
C PHE A 144 -9.97 -21.77 30.76
N ASP A 145 -11.15 -22.37 30.60
CA ASP A 145 -11.97 -22.81 31.71
C ASP A 145 -11.18 -23.89 32.46
N PRO A 146 -10.69 -23.64 33.69
CA PRO A 146 -9.93 -24.64 34.43
C PRO A 146 -10.84 -25.55 35.27
N ASP A 147 -12.16 -25.57 35.06
CA ASP A 147 -13.10 -26.31 35.90
C ASP A 147 -13.75 -27.51 35.20
N CYS A 148 -12.91 -28.45 34.78
CA CYS A 148 -13.34 -29.84 34.69
C CYS A 148 -12.38 -30.69 35.50
N GLY A 149 -12.48 -30.53 36.84
CA GLY A 149 -11.96 -31.54 37.75
C GLY A 149 -12.71 -32.85 37.54
N PRO A 150 -12.05 -34.02 37.60
CA PRO A 150 -12.76 -35.28 37.61
C PRO A 150 -13.53 -35.37 38.93
N SER A 151 -14.84 -35.14 38.89
CA SER A 151 -15.72 -35.58 39.96
C SER A 151 -15.75 -37.10 39.92
N THR A 152 -14.78 -37.72 40.58
CA THR A 152 -14.90 -39.08 41.06
C THR A 152 -16.16 -39.15 41.91
N ASP A 153 -17.19 -39.80 41.38
CA ASP A 153 -18.23 -40.42 42.19
C ASP A 153 -17.60 -41.44 43.14
N PRO A 154 -17.96 -41.44 44.42
CA PRO A 154 -18.01 -42.68 45.16
C PRO A 154 -19.36 -42.82 45.85
N PHE A 155 -20.09 -43.85 45.42
CA PHE A 155 -21.13 -44.59 46.13
C PHE A 155 -22.48 -43.90 46.43
#